data_AF-A0A0C2MRZ3-F1
#
_entry.id   AF-A0A0C2MRZ3-F1
#
_cell.length_a   1.000
_cell.length_b   1.000
_cell.length_c   1.000
_cell.angle_alpha   90.00
_cell.angle_beta   90.00
_cell.angle_gamma   90.00
#
_symmetry.space_group_name_H-M   'P 1'
#
loop_
_entity.id
_entity.type
_entity.pdbx_description
1 polymer ?
#
loop_
_entity_poly.entity_id
_entity_poly.type
_entity_poly.pdbx_seq_one_letter_code
_entity_poly.pdbx_strand_id
1 'polypeptide(L)'
;MHNKKLNQAILKEDDEKTFCRNPHAYDTVMGCLDKDLKKKAMESDSDFRTQYIEIVVRGNWFWANAANSLSHLNDKVNDYLFKLKSKFPSMDDFFRKWQHLQKDLLKQENMNVLQHLGTYCYAWEISYSVNKMSEISLEMHSALSQFIDESKKSGKDHSKLKKLKHDISEAQKSIVEVMTSSFKQMHREKLPDLHPLMKDVIHSKLTQKIKAATADQKPEPSIGAMKQAKVAIEKYVELVDETIETVYAEKKIFTPSDVCEEMMLDPVTEILKQSERALRHEGHAEASIQA
;
A
#
# COMPACT_ATOMS: atom_id res chain seq x y z
N MET A 1 26.26 -0.79 9.19
CA MET A 1 25.81 0.09 8.08
C MET A 1 25.56 -0.78 6.85
N HIS A 2 24.31 -1.13 6.56
CA HIS A 2 23.92 -1.80 5.32
C HIS A 2 23.00 -0.86 4.54
N ASN A 3 23.40 -0.65 3.28
CA ASN A 3 22.89 0.38 2.39
C ASN A 3 21.52 -0.07 1.85
N LYS A 4 20.44 0.34 2.53
CA LYS A 4 19.04 0.01 2.18
C LYS A 4 18.48 0.89 1.05
N LYS A 5 19.30 1.21 0.05
CA LYS A 5 18.88 1.90 -1.19
C LYS A 5 18.43 0.91 -2.28
N LEU A 6 18.25 -0.37 -1.95
CA LEU A 6 18.01 -1.43 -2.94
C LEU A 6 16.52 -1.67 -3.28
N ASN A 7 15.54 -1.10 -2.58
CA ASN A 7 14.17 -1.63 -2.70
C ASN A 7 13.22 -0.88 -3.66
N GLN A 8 13.47 0.39 -4.00
CA GLN A 8 12.57 1.10 -4.94
C GLN A 8 12.79 0.70 -6.41
N ALA A 9 14.02 0.32 -6.80
CA ALA A 9 14.33 -0.15 -8.15
C ALA A 9 13.89 -1.61 -8.36
N ILE A 10 14.08 -2.47 -7.35
CA ILE A 10 13.67 -3.88 -7.42
C ILE A 10 12.14 -4.00 -7.49
N LEU A 11 11.38 -3.18 -6.74
CA LEU A 11 9.93 -3.19 -6.83
C LEU A 11 9.43 -2.80 -8.23
N LYS A 12 9.98 -1.75 -8.86
CA LYS A 12 9.59 -1.36 -10.23
C LYS A 12 9.99 -2.40 -11.30
N GLU A 13 11.10 -3.11 -11.11
CA GLU A 13 11.61 -4.09 -12.10
C GLU A 13 10.92 -5.47 -12.00
N ASP A 14 10.39 -5.83 -10.82
CA ASP A 14 9.52 -7.00 -10.65
C ASP A 14 8.05 -6.70 -10.97
N ASP A 15 7.61 -5.43 -10.89
CA ASP A 15 6.25 -4.99 -11.22
C ASP A 15 5.84 -5.34 -12.67
N GLU A 16 6.76 -5.25 -13.64
CA GLU A 16 6.49 -5.57 -15.06
C GLU A 16 6.58 -7.08 -15.39
N LYS A 17 7.00 -7.94 -14.45
CA LYS A 17 7.20 -9.37 -14.73
C LYS A 17 6.06 -10.25 -14.24
N THR A 18 5.07 -9.68 -13.55
CA THR A 18 3.94 -10.45 -13.02
C THR A 18 2.86 -10.65 -14.07
N PHE A 19 2.32 -11.87 -14.15
CA PHE A 19 1.21 -12.20 -15.04
C PHE A 19 -0.01 -11.29 -14.85
N CYS A 20 -0.25 -10.80 -13.63
CA CYS A 20 -1.41 -9.97 -13.30
C CYS A 20 -1.33 -8.55 -13.88
N ARG A 21 -0.12 -8.01 -14.04
CA ARG A 21 0.11 -6.71 -14.69
C ARG A 21 0.39 -6.83 -16.17
N ASN A 22 1.10 -7.89 -16.57
CA ASN A 22 1.47 -8.18 -17.95
C ASN A 22 1.01 -9.59 -18.32
N PRO A 23 -0.29 -9.78 -18.61
CA PRO A 23 -0.78 -11.08 -19.02
C PRO A 23 -0.16 -11.55 -20.32
N HIS A 24 0.25 -12.82 -20.34
CA HIS A 24 0.77 -13.45 -21.55
C HIS A 24 -0.33 -13.64 -22.60
N ALA A 25 0.08 -13.86 -23.85
CA ALA A 25 -0.84 -14.24 -24.91
C ALA A 25 -1.56 -15.56 -24.56
N TYR A 26 -2.79 -15.70 -25.04
CA TYR A 26 -3.64 -16.88 -24.83
C TYR A 26 -2.89 -18.20 -25.08
N ASP A 27 -2.20 -18.29 -26.22
CA ASP A 27 -1.48 -19.51 -26.63
C ASP A 27 -0.36 -19.87 -25.66
N THR A 28 0.31 -18.87 -25.08
CA THR A 28 1.35 -19.08 -24.06
C THR A 28 0.73 -19.67 -22.80
N VAL A 29 -0.39 -19.13 -22.32
CA VAL A 29 -1.10 -19.66 -21.14
C VAL A 29 -1.59 -21.08 -21.38
N MET A 30 -2.21 -21.35 -22.53
CA MET A 30 -2.67 -22.69 -22.92
C MET A 30 -1.52 -23.70 -23.11
N GLY A 31 -0.31 -23.22 -23.41
CA GLY A 31 0.91 -24.01 -23.45
C GLY A 31 1.41 -24.42 -22.06
N CYS A 32 1.12 -23.63 -21.02
CA CYS A 32 1.53 -23.88 -19.65
C CYS A 32 0.54 -24.70 -18.82
N LEU A 33 -0.71 -24.85 -19.27
CA LEU A 33 -1.70 -25.70 -18.60
C LEU A 33 -1.32 -27.18 -18.70
N ASP A 34 -1.56 -27.93 -17.63
CA ASP A 34 -1.42 -29.38 -17.67
C ASP A 34 -2.45 -30.01 -18.63
N LYS A 35 -2.24 -31.27 -19.01
CA LYS A 35 -3.06 -31.92 -20.05
C LYS A 35 -4.54 -31.97 -19.68
N ASP A 36 -4.85 -32.14 -18.40
CA ASP A 36 -6.23 -32.30 -17.93
C ASP A 36 -6.97 -30.95 -17.84
N LEU A 37 -6.32 -29.89 -17.34
CA LEU A 37 -6.90 -28.53 -17.37
C LEU A 37 -6.99 -28.00 -18.79
N LYS A 38 -5.99 -28.29 -19.63
CA LYS A 38 -6.01 -27.93 -21.05
C LYS A 38 -7.19 -28.58 -21.75
N LYS A 39 -7.42 -29.88 -21.52
CA LYS A 39 -8.56 -30.60 -22.08
C LYS A 39 -9.89 -30.00 -21.62
N LYS A 40 -10.05 -29.71 -20.33
CA LYS A 40 -11.25 -29.04 -19.78
C LYS A 40 -11.47 -27.64 -20.35
N ALA A 41 -10.41 -26.85 -20.55
CA ALA A 41 -10.51 -25.53 -21.16
C ALA A 41 -10.94 -25.62 -22.65
N MET A 42 -10.37 -26.59 -23.38
CA MET A 42 -10.65 -26.84 -24.80
C MET A 42 -12.03 -27.48 -25.05
N GLU A 43 -12.63 -28.17 -24.07
CA GLU A 43 -14.01 -28.67 -24.17
C GLU A 43 -15.04 -27.51 -24.26
N SER A 44 -14.63 -26.26 -23.98
CA SER A 44 -15.41 -25.01 -24.07
C SER A 44 -14.77 -23.94 -24.99
N ASP A 45 -14.11 -24.35 -26.08
CA ASP A 45 -13.06 -23.60 -26.80
C ASP A 45 -13.42 -22.19 -27.32
N SER A 46 -14.65 -21.95 -27.84
CA SER A 46 -15.03 -20.62 -28.34
C SER A 46 -15.23 -19.60 -27.21
N ASP A 47 -15.75 -20.06 -26.09
CA ASP A 47 -16.12 -19.21 -24.96
C ASP A 47 -14.89 -18.90 -24.10
N PHE A 48 -13.97 -19.86 -23.93
CA PHE A 48 -12.78 -19.67 -23.11
C PHE A 48 -11.79 -18.67 -23.73
N ARG A 49 -11.53 -18.75 -25.04
CA ARG A 49 -10.66 -17.77 -25.74
C ARG A 49 -11.28 -16.37 -25.75
N THR A 50 -12.59 -16.28 -25.97
CA THR A 50 -13.33 -15.01 -25.96
C THR A 50 -13.31 -14.38 -24.57
N GLN A 51 -13.63 -15.15 -23.53
CA GLN A 51 -13.54 -14.71 -22.14
C GLN A 51 -12.11 -14.33 -21.74
N TYR A 52 -11.09 -15.08 -22.19
CA TYR A 52 -9.70 -14.71 -21.96
C TYR A 52 -9.39 -13.35 -22.59
N ILE A 53 -9.74 -13.12 -23.85
CA ILE A 53 -9.48 -11.82 -24.49
C ILE A 53 -10.27 -10.69 -23.80
N GLU A 54 -11.52 -10.92 -23.45
CA GLU A 54 -12.38 -9.91 -22.83
C GLU A 54 -12.01 -9.56 -21.39
N ILE A 55 -11.54 -10.53 -20.61
CA ILE A 55 -11.22 -10.38 -19.19
C ILE A 55 -9.74 -10.05 -19.00
N VAL A 56 -8.85 -10.77 -19.70
CA VAL A 56 -7.40 -10.73 -19.50
C VAL A 56 -6.74 -9.66 -20.36
N VAL A 57 -6.97 -9.69 -21.67
CA VAL A 57 -6.27 -8.78 -22.61
C VAL A 57 -6.79 -7.34 -22.49
N ARG A 58 -8.06 -7.15 -22.15
CA ARG A 58 -8.65 -5.82 -21.93
C ARG A 58 -8.44 -5.28 -20.51
N GLY A 59 -7.77 -6.03 -19.63
CA GLY A 59 -7.52 -5.63 -18.23
C GLY A 59 -8.79 -5.54 -17.38
N ASN A 60 -9.86 -6.24 -17.77
CA ASN A 60 -11.16 -6.23 -17.09
C ASN A 60 -11.27 -7.31 -16.01
N TRP A 61 -10.14 -7.85 -15.54
CA TRP A 61 -10.04 -8.94 -14.58
C TRP A 61 -11.03 -8.83 -13.41
N PHE A 62 -11.26 -7.60 -12.96
CA PHE A 62 -11.97 -7.32 -11.72
C PHE A 62 -13.22 -6.48 -11.90
N TRP A 63 -13.57 -6.02 -13.11
CA TRP A 63 -14.68 -5.09 -13.32
C TRP A 63 -15.99 -5.66 -12.75
N ALA A 64 -16.62 -4.95 -11.82
CA ALA A 64 -17.97 -5.28 -11.35
C ALA A 64 -19.00 -4.82 -12.40
N ASN A 65 -19.03 -5.50 -13.53
CA ASN A 65 -20.03 -5.36 -14.58
C ASN A 65 -20.82 -6.67 -14.69
N ALA A 66 -22.10 -6.60 -15.09
CA ALA A 66 -22.98 -7.77 -15.24
C ALA A 66 -22.44 -8.82 -16.24
N ALA A 67 -21.51 -8.44 -17.12
CA ALA A 67 -20.82 -9.36 -18.04
C ALA A 67 -19.61 -10.08 -17.41
N ASN A 68 -19.10 -9.63 -16.25
CA ASN A 68 -17.97 -10.26 -15.59
C ASN A 68 -18.46 -11.30 -14.57
N SER A 69 -18.48 -12.56 -15.01
CA SER A 69 -18.82 -13.71 -14.17
C SER A 69 -17.87 -13.92 -12.98
N LEU A 70 -16.75 -13.19 -12.90
CA LEU A 70 -15.78 -13.28 -11.81
C LEU A 70 -16.07 -12.34 -10.65
N SER A 71 -16.90 -11.31 -10.87
CA SER A 71 -17.11 -10.21 -9.90
C SER A 71 -17.65 -10.68 -8.55
N HIS A 72 -18.49 -11.71 -8.51
CA HIS A 72 -18.99 -12.30 -7.26
C HIS A 72 -17.91 -12.93 -6.36
N LEU A 73 -16.72 -13.23 -6.91
CA LEU A 73 -15.59 -13.76 -6.15
C LEU A 73 -14.79 -12.65 -5.47
N ASN A 74 -14.92 -11.40 -5.92
CA ASN A 74 -14.20 -10.25 -5.36
C ASN A 74 -14.56 -10.06 -3.88
N ASP A 75 -15.84 -10.19 -3.52
CA ASP A 75 -16.30 -10.05 -2.14
C ASP A 75 -15.67 -11.11 -1.23
N LYS A 76 -15.55 -12.35 -1.71
CA LYS A 76 -14.89 -13.44 -0.95
C LYS A 76 -13.40 -13.18 -0.74
N VAL A 77 -12.72 -12.63 -1.75
CA VAL A 77 -11.31 -12.22 -1.64
C VAL A 77 -11.17 -11.11 -0.60
N ASN A 78 -12.01 -10.08 -0.69
CA ASN A 78 -11.99 -8.96 0.25
C ASN A 78 -12.24 -9.44 1.67
N ASP A 79 -13.30 -10.21 1.92
CA ASP A 79 -13.61 -10.78 3.23
C ASP A 79 -12.43 -11.57 3.83
N TYR A 80 -11.75 -12.36 2.99
CA TYR A 80 -10.58 -13.11 3.43
C TYR A 80 -9.41 -12.18 3.81
N LEU A 81 -9.10 -11.20 2.98
CA LEU A 81 -8.00 -10.26 3.24
C LEU A 81 -8.28 -9.35 4.44
N PHE A 82 -9.52 -8.91 4.63
CA PHE A 82 -9.96 -8.17 5.82
C PHE A 82 -9.84 -9.02 7.09
N LYS A 83 -10.13 -10.32 7.06
CA LYS A 83 -9.87 -11.22 8.21
C LYS A 83 -8.38 -11.29 8.56
N LEU A 84 -7.50 -11.09 7.57
CA LEU A 84 -6.05 -11.09 7.76
C LEU A 84 -5.47 -9.74 8.18
N LYS A 85 -6.24 -8.64 8.24
CA LYS A 85 -5.70 -7.28 8.47
C LYS A 85 -4.70 -7.14 9.62
N SER A 86 -4.93 -7.82 10.75
CA SER A 86 -4.02 -7.76 11.90
C SER A 86 -2.69 -8.48 11.66
N LYS A 87 -2.68 -9.49 10.79
CA LYS A 87 -1.52 -10.31 10.40
C LYS A 87 -1.40 -10.35 8.88
N PHE A 88 -1.51 -9.18 8.25
CA PHE A 88 -1.55 -9.10 6.80
C PHE A 88 -0.25 -9.66 6.22
N PRO A 89 -0.33 -10.60 5.25
CA PRO A 89 0.85 -11.28 4.73
C PRO A 89 1.78 -10.30 4.02
N SER A 90 3.09 -10.50 4.15
CA SER A 90 4.06 -9.89 3.24
C SER A 90 3.85 -10.44 1.83
N MET A 91 4.46 -9.77 0.84
CA MET A 91 4.45 -10.28 -0.54
C MET A 91 5.12 -11.66 -0.65
N ASP A 92 6.17 -11.92 0.14
CA ASP A 92 6.81 -13.25 0.22
C ASP A 92 5.84 -14.33 0.74
N ASP A 93 4.96 -13.97 1.66
CA ASP A 93 3.99 -14.89 2.27
C ASP A 93 2.67 -15.00 1.50
N PHE A 94 2.45 -14.11 0.51
CA PHE A 94 1.20 -14.02 -0.22
C PHE A 94 0.84 -15.34 -0.88
N PHE A 95 1.76 -15.98 -1.62
CA PHE A 95 1.47 -17.22 -2.34
C PHE A 95 0.95 -18.33 -1.42
N ARG A 96 1.53 -18.46 -0.23
CA ARG A 96 1.07 -19.41 0.78
C ARG A 96 -0.33 -19.07 1.30
N LYS A 97 -0.63 -17.79 1.55
CA LYS A 97 -1.99 -17.36 1.96
C LYS A 97 -3.01 -17.50 0.84
N TRP A 98 -2.60 -17.28 -0.40
CA TRP A 98 -3.40 -17.52 -1.59
C TRP A 98 -3.78 -19.00 -1.71
N GLN A 99 -2.84 -19.93 -1.52
CA GLN A 99 -3.14 -21.37 -1.55
C GLN A 99 -4.22 -21.78 -0.53
N HIS A 100 -4.27 -21.13 0.63
CA HIS A 100 -5.34 -21.35 1.61
C HIS A 100 -6.69 -20.84 1.09
N LEU A 101 -6.74 -19.58 0.63
CA LEU A 101 -7.96 -19.00 0.05
C LEU A 101 -8.46 -19.82 -1.16
N GLN A 102 -7.56 -20.24 -2.04
CA GLN A 102 -7.85 -21.08 -3.19
C GLN A 102 -8.53 -22.38 -2.77
N LYS A 103 -8.02 -23.07 -1.75
CA LYS A 103 -8.63 -24.33 -1.25
C LYS A 103 -10.04 -24.11 -0.72
N ASP A 104 -10.28 -22.98 -0.07
CA ASP A 104 -11.61 -22.65 0.46
C ASP A 104 -12.58 -22.28 -0.67
N LEU A 105 -12.12 -21.50 -1.66
CA LEU A 105 -12.91 -21.16 -2.83
C LEU A 105 -13.26 -22.39 -3.67
N LEU A 106 -12.31 -23.30 -3.92
CA LEU A 106 -12.56 -24.54 -4.68
C LEU A 106 -13.57 -25.49 -4.00
N LYS A 107 -13.73 -25.41 -2.68
CA LYS A 107 -14.75 -26.19 -1.96
C LYS A 107 -16.15 -25.58 -2.09
N GLN A 108 -16.23 -24.28 -2.25
CA GLN A 108 -17.49 -23.54 -2.30
C GLN A 108 -17.99 -23.33 -3.72
N GLU A 109 -17.05 -23.20 -4.67
CA GLU A 109 -17.29 -22.82 -6.05
C GLU A 109 -16.55 -23.79 -6.98
N ASN A 110 -17.24 -24.28 -8.02
CA ASN A 110 -16.60 -25.07 -9.08
C ASN A 110 -15.87 -24.14 -10.06
N MET A 111 -14.78 -23.51 -9.59
CA MET A 111 -14.07 -22.49 -10.36
C MET A 111 -13.37 -23.05 -11.59
N ASN A 112 -13.55 -22.40 -12.74
CA ASN A 112 -12.77 -22.63 -13.94
C ASN A 112 -11.39 -21.92 -13.88
N VAL A 113 -10.54 -22.16 -14.88
CA VAL A 113 -9.18 -21.61 -14.94
C VAL A 113 -9.17 -20.08 -14.95
N LEU A 114 -10.10 -19.42 -15.66
CA LEU A 114 -10.19 -17.96 -15.69
C LEU A 114 -10.65 -17.38 -14.36
N GLN A 115 -11.61 -18.02 -13.69
CA GLN A 115 -12.05 -17.68 -12.34
C GLN A 115 -10.89 -17.79 -11.36
N HIS A 116 -10.07 -18.83 -11.48
CA HIS A 116 -8.89 -18.98 -10.65
C HIS A 116 -7.86 -17.86 -10.89
N LEU A 117 -7.53 -17.58 -12.15
CA LEU A 117 -6.55 -16.55 -12.51
C LEU A 117 -7.02 -15.14 -12.14
N GLY A 118 -8.27 -14.79 -12.42
CA GLY A 118 -8.84 -13.49 -12.06
C GLY A 118 -8.87 -13.29 -10.55
N THR A 119 -9.31 -14.29 -9.80
CA THR A 119 -9.32 -14.18 -8.33
C THR A 119 -7.91 -14.08 -7.75
N TYR A 120 -6.94 -14.82 -8.31
CA TYR A 120 -5.53 -14.70 -7.93
C TYR A 120 -5.01 -13.28 -8.14
N CYS A 121 -5.22 -12.73 -9.34
CA CYS A 121 -4.73 -11.41 -9.67
C CYS A 121 -5.43 -10.32 -8.86
N TYR A 122 -6.69 -10.50 -8.49
CA TYR A 122 -7.39 -9.56 -7.64
C TYR A 122 -6.79 -9.54 -6.24
N ALA A 123 -6.62 -10.73 -5.65
CA ALA A 123 -5.99 -10.88 -4.34
C ALA A 123 -4.55 -10.35 -4.35
N TRP A 124 -3.82 -10.54 -5.45
CA TRP A 124 -2.45 -10.06 -5.61
C TRP A 124 -2.40 -8.53 -5.66
N GLU A 125 -3.23 -7.87 -6.47
CA GLU A 125 -3.24 -6.40 -6.59
C GLU A 125 -3.61 -5.71 -5.26
N ILE A 126 -4.59 -6.26 -4.53
CA ILE A 126 -4.93 -5.77 -3.17
C ILE A 126 -3.71 -5.95 -2.26
N SER A 127 -3.14 -7.15 -2.23
CA SER A 127 -2.02 -7.46 -1.35
C SER A 127 -0.81 -6.59 -1.66
N TYR A 128 -0.51 -6.34 -2.93
CA TYR A 128 0.55 -5.47 -3.38
C TYR A 128 0.33 -4.04 -2.89
N SER A 129 -0.85 -3.47 -3.15
CA SER A 129 -1.17 -2.08 -2.82
C SER A 129 -1.14 -1.84 -1.31
N VAL A 130 -1.71 -2.76 -0.52
CA VAL A 130 -1.71 -2.72 0.94
C VAL A 130 -0.30 -2.89 1.51
N ASN A 131 0.52 -3.81 0.97
CA ASN A 131 1.91 -3.98 1.42
C ASN A 131 2.77 -2.75 1.10
N LYS A 132 2.66 -2.20 -0.10
CA LYS A 132 3.39 -0.99 -0.50
C LYS A 132 3.06 0.18 0.41
N MET A 133 1.77 0.39 0.67
CA MET A 133 1.31 1.42 1.61
C MET A 133 1.85 1.19 3.03
N SER A 134 1.82 -0.06 3.52
CA SER A 134 2.37 -0.44 4.82
C SER A 134 3.88 -0.20 4.90
N GLU A 135 4.64 -0.53 3.87
CA GLU A 135 6.10 -0.34 3.82
C GLU A 135 6.46 1.14 3.90
N ILE A 136 5.85 1.96 3.05
CA ILE A 136 6.07 3.43 3.05
C ILE A 136 5.70 4.02 4.42
N SER A 137 4.58 3.59 5.01
CA SER A 137 4.16 4.05 6.34
C SER A 137 5.15 3.66 7.44
N LEU A 138 5.76 2.47 7.35
CA LEU A 138 6.78 2.02 8.30
C LEU A 138 8.11 2.77 8.15
N GLU A 139 8.48 3.13 6.93
CA GLU A 139 9.65 3.97 6.62
C GLU A 139 9.46 5.38 7.15
N MET A 140 8.31 5.99 6.85
CA MET A 140 7.90 7.28 7.39
C MET A 140 7.89 7.28 8.91
N HIS A 141 7.35 6.21 9.52
CA HIS A 141 7.34 6.04 10.97
C HIS A 141 8.75 6.03 11.56
N SER A 142 9.69 5.30 10.95
CA SER A 142 11.10 5.31 11.38
C SER A 142 11.69 6.72 11.29
N ALA A 143 11.52 7.39 10.14
CA ALA A 143 12.14 8.68 9.88
C ALA A 143 11.55 9.77 10.78
N LEU A 144 10.23 9.83 10.91
CA LEU A 144 9.54 10.80 11.76
C LEU A 144 9.86 10.59 13.25
N SER A 145 9.89 9.35 13.71
CA SER A 145 10.25 9.05 15.11
C SER A 145 11.69 9.48 15.41
N GLN A 146 12.64 9.19 14.50
CA GLN A 146 14.03 9.63 14.64
C GLN A 146 14.15 11.15 14.58
N PHE A 147 13.37 11.82 13.72
CA PHE A 147 13.36 13.27 13.61
C PHE A 147 12.87 13.91 14.91
N ILE A 148 11.79 13.40 15.51
CA ILE A 148 11.25 13.89 16.77
C ILE A 148 12.31 13.82 17.88
N ASP A 149 12.99 12.68 18.04
CA ASP A 149 14.04 12.54 19.06
C ASP A 149 15.26 13.42 18.78
N GLU A 150 15.76 13.42 17.54
CA GLU A 150 16.94 14.20 17.16
C GLU A 150 16.67 15.70 17.33
N SER A 151 15.43 16.15 17.09
CA SER A 151 15.02 17.55 17.29
C SER A 151 14.93 17.99 18.75
N LYS A 152 15.04 17.06 19.71
CA LYS A 152 15.00 17.35 21.16
C LYS A 152 16.38 17.28 21.82
N LYS A 153 17.42 16.83 21.12
CA LYS A 153 18.78 16.75 21.67
C LYS A 153 19.41 18.13 21.80
N SER A 154 20.30 18.33 22.76
CA SER A 154 21.04 19.61 22.91
C SER A 154 22.11 19.80 21.83
N GLY A 155 22.77 18.72 21.37
CA GLY A 155 23.74 18.73 20.27
C GLY A 155 23.14 18.16 18.99
N LYS A 156 22.26 18.91 18.34
CA LYS A 156 21.45 18.44 17.20
C LYS A 156 22.29 18.25 15.94
N ASP A 157 22.15 17.10 15.27
CA ASP A 157 22.75 16.90 13.95
C ASP A 157 21.84 17.48 12.85
N HIS A 158 22.15 18.70 12.41
CA HIS A 158 21.40 19.39 11.34
C HIS A 158 21.41 18.63 10.01
N SER A 159 22.50 17.93 9.67
CA SER A 159 22.60 17.16 8.44
C SER A 159 21.63 15.98 8.49
N LYS A 160 21.60 15.28 9.61
CA LYS A 160 20.66 14.18 9.86
C LYS A 160 19.20 14.66 9.87
N LEU A 161 18.89 15.78 10.52
CA LEU A 161 17.55 16.36 10.52
C LEU A 161 17.09 16.73 9.10
N LYS A 162 17.96 17.33 8.29
CA LYS A 162 17.66 17.66 6.89
C LYS A 162 17.38 16.41 6.06
N LYS A 163 18.18 15.36 6.23
CA LYS A 163 17.96 14.06 5.57
C LYS A 163 16.62 13.44 5.98
N LEU A 164 16.35 13.35 7.29
CA LEU A 164 15.11 12.79 7.82
C LEU A 164 13.89 13.56 7.31
N LYS A 165 13.96 14.89 7.24
CA LYS A 165 12.90 15.73 6.67
C LYS A 165 12.63 15.38 5.19
N HIS A 166 13.68 15.22 4.40
CA HIS A 166 13.55 14.79 3.01
C HIS A 166 12.90 13.40 2.90
N ASP A 167 13.39 12.42 3.68
CA ASP A 167 12.86 11.06 3.70
C ASP A 167 11.36 11.04 4.09
N ILE A 168 10.94 11.86 5.06
CA ILE A 168 9.54 12.02 5.46
C ILE A 168 8.70 12.60 4.30
N SER A 169 9.17 13.67 3.67
CA SER A 169 8.43 14.32 2.58
C SER A 169 8.29 13.43 1.33
N GLU A 170 9.29 12.60 1.02
CA GLU A 170 9.17 11.63 -0.07
C GLU A 170 8.18 10.50 0.26
N ALA A 171 8.17 10.04 1.51
CA ALA A 171 7.19 9.05 1.97
C ALA A 171 5.75 9.60 1.93
N GLN A 172 5.54 10.86 2.29
CA GLN A 172 4.24 11.54 2.16
C GLN A 172 3.70 11.51 0.73
N LYS A 173 4.51 11.95 -0.24
CA LYS A 173 4.13 11.89 -1.67
C LYS A 173 3.80 10.47 -2.11
N SER A 174 4.63 9.51 -1.71
CA SER A 174 4.45 8.10 -2.07
C SER A 174 3.14 7.52 -1.52
N ILE A 175 2.74 7.92 -0.31
CA ILE A 175 1.43 7.57 0.26
C ILE A 175 0.29 8.13 -0.60
N VAL A 176 0.34 9.42 -0.94
CA VAL A 176 -0.70 10.08 -1.77
C VAL A 176 -0.80 9.41 -3.13
N GLU A 177 0.33 9.09 -3.76
CA GLU A 177 0.38 8.38 -5.05
C GLU A 177 -0.30 7.01 -4.98
N VAL A 178 0.03 6.20 -3.97
CA VAL A 178 -0.53 4.85 -3.81
C VAL A 178 -2.03 4.90 -3.53
N MET A 179 -2.47 5.77 -2.62
CA MET A 179 -3.89 5.92 -2.26
C MET A 179 -4.71 6.44 -3.44
N THR A 180 -4.20 7.45 -4.15
CA THR A 180 -4.84 8.02 -5.35
C THR A 180 -4.96 6.98 -6.47
N SER A 181 -3.89 6.22 -6.71
CA SER A 181 -3.90 5.16 -7.74
C SER A 181 -4.92 4.07 -7.40
N SER A 182 -4.92 3.62 -6.14
CA SER A 182 -5.85 2.60 -5.65
C SER A 182 -7.30 3.08 -5.77
N PHE A 183 -7.59 4.32 -5.33
CA PHE A 183 -8.92 4.92 -5.42
C PHE A 183 -9.44 4.97 -6.85
N LYS A 184 -8.63 5.48 -7.77
CA LYS A 184 -9.02 5.58 -9.19
C LYS A 184 -9.27 4.21 -9.79
N GLN A 185 -8.45 3.22 -9.47
CA GLN A 185 -8.64 1.85 -9.92
C GLN A 185 -9.97 1.30 -9.40
N MET A 186 -10.24 1.44 -8.10
CA MET A 186 -11.48 0.96 -7.49
C MET A 186 -12.71 1.62 -8.09
N HIS A 187 -12.71 2.94 -8.26
CA HIS A 187 -13.81 3.67 -8.86
C HIS A 187 -14.03 3.32 -10.35
N ARG A 188 -12.94 3.24 -11.13
CA ARG A 188 -13.02 2.87 -12.56
C ARG A 188 -13.61 1.47 -12.73
N GLU A 189 -13.23 0.54 -11.86
CA GLU A 189 -13.55 -0.88 -11.98
C GLU A 189 -14.78 -1.28 -11.15
N LYS A 190 -15.38 -0.31 -10.43
CA LYS A 190 -16.51 -0.49 -9.49
C LYS A 190 -16.22 -1.55 -8.43
N LEU A 191 -15.01 -1.55 -7.91
CA LEU A 191 -14.55 -2.48 -6.88
C LEU A 191 -14.92 -1.98 -5.48
N PRO A 192 -14.99 -2.89 -4.49
CA PRO A 192 -15.04 -2.51 -3.09
C PRO A 192 -13.87 -1.63 -2.69
N ASP A 193 -14.13 -0.70 -1.78
CA ASP A 193 -13.14 0.22 -1.25
C ASP A 193 -12.12 -0.51 -0.34
N LEU A 194 -10.85 -0.33 -0.66
CA LEU A 194 -9.69 -0.91 0.00
C LEU A 194 -9.05 0.03 1.02
N HIS A 195 -9.39 1.31 1.02
CA HIS A 195 -8.81 2.28 1.96
C HIS A 195 -9.04 1.90 3.43
N PRO A 196 -10.20 1.35 3.85
CA PRO A 196 -10.38 0.82 5.20
C PRO A 196 -9.40 -0.32 5.54
N LEU A 197 -9.13 -1.23 4.60
CA LEU A 197 -8.15 -2.30 4.80
C LEU A 197 -6.73 -1.74 4.97
N MET A 198 -6.35 -0.78 4.13
CA MET A 198 -5.05 -0.11 4.21
C MET A 198 -4.85 0.55 5.58
N LYS A 199 -5.85 1.32 6.05
CA LYS A 199 -5.83 1.98 7.36
C LYS A 199 -5.66 0.96 8.51
N ASP A 200 -6.44 -0.12 8.49
CA ASP A 200 -6.35 -1.17 9.52
C ASP A 200 -4.99 -1.88 9.54
N VAL A 201 -4.41 -2.15 8.37
CA VAL A 201 -3.08 -2.79 8.26
C VAL A 201 -1.98 -1.87 8.76
N ILE A 202 -2.00 -0.58 8.37
CA ILE A 202 -1.05 0.42 8.86
C ILE A 202 -1.13 0.51 10.38
N HIS A 203 -2.34 0.68 10.93
CA HIS A 203 -2.55 0.73 12.38
C HIS A 203 -1.95 -0.48 13.09
N SER A 204 -2.21 -1.69 12.58
CA SER A 204 -1.68 -2.93 13.14
C SER A 204 -0.16 -2.97 13.09
N LYS A 205 0.46 -2.68 11.94
CA LYS A 205 1.91 -2.76 11.73
C LYS A 205 2.68 -1.73 12.57
N LEU A 206 2.18 -0.49 12.64
CA LEU A 206 2.76 0.54 13.50
C LEU A 206 2.66 0.17 14.99
N THR A 207 1.51 -0.39 15.41
CA THR A 207 1.33 -0.88 16.78
C THR A 207 2.28 -2.03 17.12
N GLN A 208 2.44 -2.99 16.21
CA GLN A 208 3.36 -4.12 16.37
C GLN A 208 4.81 -3.64 16.48
N LYS A 209 5.22 -2.66 15.67
CA LYS A 209 6.55 -2.07 15.73
C LYS A 209 6.85 -1.41 17.08
N ILE A 210 5.89 -0.68 17.65
CA ILE A 210 6.02 -0.08 18.98
C ILE A 210 6.14 -1.17 20.06
N LYS A 211 5.31 -2.22 19.98
CA LYS A 211 5.36 -3.34 20.93
C LYS A 211 6.72 -4.05 20.88
N ALA A 212 7.23 -4.29 19.67
CA ALA A 212 8.55 -4.90 19.48
C ALA A 212 9.67 -4.04 20.06
N ALA A 213 9.62 -2.71 19.85
CA ALA A 213 10.60 -1.78 20.43
C ALA A 213 10.51 -1.70 21.97
N THR A 214 9.33 -1.88 22.56
CA THR A 214 9.16 -1.87 24.01
C THR A 214 9.84 -3.06 24.69
N ALA A 215 10.07 -4.15 23.96
CA ALA A 215 10.83 -5.29 24.46
C ALA A 215 12.34 -5.04 24.48
N ASP A 216 12.83 -4.02 23.76
CA ASP A 216 14.21 -3.57 23.82
C ASP A 216 14.39 -2.67 25.07
N GLN A 217 15.48 -2.86 25.82
CA GLN A 217 15.78 -2.08 27.01
C GLN A 217 16.23 -0.64 26.69
N LYS A 218 16.68 -0.37 25.45
CA LYS A 218 17.06 0.97 24.97
C LYS A 218 16.62 1.16 23.52
N PRO A 219 15.31 1.29 23.25
CA PRO A 219 14.84 1.48 21.89
C PRO A 219 15.30 2.84 21.36
N GLU A 220 15.98 2.82 20.22
CA GLU A 220 16.18 3.99 19.38
C GLU A 220 15.34 3.82 18.10
N PRO A 221 14.36 4.72 17.82
CA PRO A 221 13.95 5.89 18.59
C PRO A 221 13.10 5.59 19.84
N SER A 222 12.92 6.59 20.70
CA SER A 222 12.17 6.53 21.95
C SER A 222 10.71 6.14 21.74
N ILE A 223 10.13 5.41 22.70
CA ILE A 223 8.72 4.99 22.65
C ILE A 223 7.78 6.20 22.54
N GLY A 224 8.12 7.33 23.17
CA GLY A 224 7.35 8.57 23.07
C GLY A 224 7.31 9.10 21.63
N ALA A 225 8.46 9.19 20.97
CA ALA A 225 8.55 9.61 19.57
C ALA A 225 7.83 8.62 18.63
N MET A 226 7.97 7.31 18.87
CA MET A 226 7.28 6.29 18.08
C MET A 226 5.75 6.40 18.17
N LYS A 227 5.20 6.66 19.37
CA LYS A 227 3.76 6.86 19.56
C LYS A 227 3.27 8.13 18.87
N GLN A 228 4.01 9.23 19.01
CA GLN A 228 3.67 10.50 18.36
C GLN A 228 3.69 10.37 16.83
N ALA A 229 4.72 9.73 16.28
CA ALA A 229 4.82 9.48 14.85
C ALA A 229 3.67 8.60 14.33
N LYS A 230 3.29 7.55 15.07
CA LYS A 230 2.15 6.69 14.71
C LYS A 230 0.86 7.51 14.57
N VAL A 231 0.53 8.32 15.57
CA VAL A 231 -0.70 9.12 15.56
C VAL A 231 -0.71 10.11 14.39
N ALA A 232 0.42 10.75 14.11
CA ALA A 232 0.52 11.68 12.99
C ALA A 232 0.35 10.99 11.63
N ILE A 233 0.95 9.81 11.45
CA ILE A 233 0.82 9.03 10.21
C ILE A 233 -0.60 8.53 10.02
N GLU A 234 -1.27 8.03 11.07
CA GLU A 234 -2.66 7.58 10.97
C GLU A 234 -3.59 8.73 10.55
N LYS A 235 -3.45 9.90 11.17
CA LYS A 235 -4.20 11.10 10.78
C LYS A 235 -3.85 11.60 9.39
N TYR A 236 -2.58 11.47 8.97
CA TYR A 236 -2.16 11.84 7.62
C TYR A 236 -2.86 10.97 6.58
N VAL A 237 -2.93 9.65 6.81
CA VAL A 237 -3.62 8.71 5.91
C VAL A 237 -5.12 9.00 5.87
N GLU A 238 -5.74 9.29 7.01
CA GLU A 238 -7.16 9.73 7.06
C GLU A 238 -7.39 11.01 6.26
N LEU A 239 -6.53 12.02 6.42
CA LEU A 239 -6.62 13.27 5.67
C LEU A 239 -6.48 13.04 4.15
N VAL A 240 -5.55 12.18 3.73
CA VAL A 240 -5.37 11.83 2.31
C VAL A 240 -6.64 11.19 1.75
N ASP A 241 -7.23 10.26 2.49
CA ASP A 241 -8.48 9.57 2.13
C ASP A 241 -9.62 10.56 1.89
N GLU A 242 -9.91 11.40 2.89
CA GLU A 242 -10.96 12.43 2.83
C GLU A 242 -10.73 13.45 1.71
N THR A 243 -9.46 13.83 1.48
CA THR A 243 -9.10 14.78 0.42
C THR A 243 -9.30 14.16 -0.96
N ILE A 244 -8.94 12.88 -1.15
CA ILE A 244 -9.17 12.17 -2.41
C ILE A 244 -10.67 12.14 -2.76
N GLU A 245 -11.54 11.82 -1.80
CA GLU A 245 -12.98 11.81 -2.02
C GLU A 245 -13.51 13.19 -2.42
N THR A 246 -13.06 14.23 -1.72
CA THR A 246 -13.45 15.62 -1.97
C THR A 246 -13.01 16.07 -3.37
N VAL A 247 -11.72 15.88 -3.69
CA VAL A 247 -11.16 16.24 -5.00
C VAL A 247 -11.85 15.47 -6.12
N TYR A 248 -12.18 14.19 -5.91
CA TYR A 248 -12.88 13.41 -6.92
C TYR A 248 -14.32 13.88 -7.16
N ALA A 249 -15.02 14.28 -6.10
CA ALA A 249 -16.38 14.82 -6.19
C ALA A 249 -16.43 16.12 -7.02
N GLU A 250 -15.41 16.97 -6.89
CA GLU A 250 -15.28 18.21 -7.64
C GLU A 250 -14.70 18.00 -9.04
N LYS A 251 -13.70 17.13 -9.15
CA LYS A 251 -12.88 16.91 -10.34
C LYS A 251 -12.68 15.40 -10.59
N LYS A 252 -13.54 14.84 -11.45
CA LYS A 252 -13.48 13.42 -11.86
C LYS A 252 -12.11 12.96 -12.39
N ILE A 253 -11.32 13.87 -12.96
CA ILE A 253 -9.96 13.62 -13.44
C ILE A 253 -8.99 14.47 -12.62
N PHE A 254 -8.36 13.85 -11.63
CA PHE A 254 -7.40 14.52 -10.75
C PHE A 254 -6.06 13.77 -10.74
N THR A 255 -5.06 14.30 -10.05
CA THR A 255 -3.70 13.77 -9.92
C THR A 255 -3.29 13.73 -8.44
N PRO A 256 -2.24 12.99 -8.07
CA PRO A 256 -1.69 13.08 -6.72
C PRO A 256 -1.33 14.51 -6.30
N SER A 257 -0.90 15.35 -7.25
CA SER A 257 -0.61 16.77 -6.98
C SER A 257 -1.86 17.56 -6.58
N ASP A 258 -2.99 17.34 -7.27
CA ASP A 258 -4.26 17.98 -6.92
C ASP A 258 -4.66 17.64 -5.45
N VAL A 259 -4.44 16.38 -5.03
CA VAL A 259 -4.69 15.96 -3.64
C VAL A 259 -3.75 16.70 -2.68
N CYS A 260 -2.46 16.75 -2.96
CA CYS A 260 -1.49 17.45 -2.12
C CYS A 260 -1.78 18.96 -1.98
N GLU A 261 -2.31 19.60 -3.03
CA GLU A 261 -2.65 21.03 -3.03
C GLU A 261 -3.86 21.35 -2.14
N GLU A 262 -4.83 20.44 -2.09
CA GLU A 262 -6.05 20.59 -1.28
C GLU A 262 -5.88 20.10 0.18
N MET A 263 -4.82 19.34 0.47
CA MET A 263 -4.52 18.88 1.83
C MET A 263 -4.14 20.05 2.74
N MET A 264 -5.09 20.43 3.60
CA MET A 264 -4.89 21.43 4.65
C MET A 264 -4.58 20.75 5.99
N LEU A 265 -3.76 21.41 6.82
CA LEU A 265 -3.43 20.96 8.19
C LEU A 265 -2.81 19.55 8.28
N ASP A 266 -1.75 19.33 7.50
CA ASP A 266 -1.01 18.08 7.52
C ASP A 266 -0.31 17.83 8.89
N PRO A 267 -0.74 16.80 9.67
CA PRO A 267 -0.25 16.50 11.01
C PRO A 267 1.25 16.18 11.06
N VAL A 268 1.81 15.68 9.97
CA VAL A 268 3.24 15.36 9.87
C VAL A 268 4.02 16.64 9.63
N THR A 269 3.59 17.47 8.68
CA THR A 269 4.20 18.78 8.43
C THR A 269 4.14 19.68 9.67
N GLU A 270 3.10 19.58 10.48
CA GLU A 270 3.00 20.33 11.73
C GLU A 270 4.05 19.91 12.75
N ILE A 271 4.34 18.60 12.88
CA ILE A 271 5.47 18.12 13.69
C ILE A 271 6.79 18.69 13.17
N LEU A 272 7.02 18.63 11.85
CA LEU A 272 8.24 19.17 11.24
C LEU A 272 8.41 20.67 11.55
N LYS A 273 7.33 21.46 11.41
CA LYS A 273 7.33 22.91 11.66
C LYS A 273 7.50 23.26 13.14
N GLN A 274 6.88 22.51 14.06
CA GLN A 274 7.01 22.73 15.50
C GLN A 274 8.45 22.54 15.96
N SER A 275 9.09 21.46 15.51
CA SER A 275 10.51 21.22 15.76
C SER A 275 11.37 22.34 15.17
N GLU A 276 11.10 22.83 13.96
CA GLU A 276 11.86 23.94 13.36
C GLU A 276 11.74 25.27 14.12
N ARG A 277 10.56 25.59 14.68
CA ARG A 277 10.39 26.78 15.52
C ARG A 277 11.22 26.66 16.78
N ALA A 278 11.24 25.49 17.42
CA ALA A 278 12.10 25.23 18.58
C ALA A 278 13.59 25.42 18.24
N LEU A 279 14.04 25.00 17.04
CA LEU A 279 15.41 25.22 16.57
C LEU A 279 15.79 26.71 16.47
N ARG A 280 14.89 27.55 15.95
CA ARG A 280 15.17 28.99 15.77
C ARG A 280 15.24 29.73 17.11
N HIS A 281 14.40 29.36 18.08
CA HIS A 281 14.37 30.01 19.38
C HIS A 281 15.61 29.68 20.24
N GLU A 282 16.15 28.46 20.17
CA GLU A 282 17.41 28.12 20.86
C GLU A 282 18.63 28.84 20.25
N GLY A 283 18.72 28.94 18.92
CA GLY A 283 19.82 29.65 18.27
C GLY A 283 19.86 31.16 18.58
N HIS A 284 18.70 31.79 18.80
CA HIS A 284 18.63 33.18 19.26
C HIS A 284 18.98 33.33 20.74
N ALA A 285 18.62 32.36 21.59
CA ALA A 285 18.97 32.38 23.00
C ALA A 285 20.49 32.21 23.21
N GLU A 286 21.13 31.30 22.47
CA GLU A 286 22.59 31.10 22.54
C GLU A 286 23.37 32.31 22.01
N ALA A 287 22.89 32.95 20.93
CA ALA A 287 23.50 34.18 20.41
C ALA A 287 23.35 35.39 21.35
N SER A 288 22.31 35.40 22.19
CA SER A 288 22.06 36.47 23.18
C SER A 288 22.86 36.30 24.48
N ILE A 289 23.38 35.09 24.74
CA ILE A 289 24.24 34.80 25.91
C ILE A 289 25.72 35.05 25.58
N GLN A 290 26.08 35.12 24.29
CA GLN A 290 27.44 35.38 23.81
C GLN A 290 27.67 36.85 23.38
N ALA A 291 26.65 37.71 23.44
CA ALA A 291 26.73 39.15 23.18
C ALA A 291 26.77 39.93 24.50
#